data_AF-A0A7V8SV96-F1
#
_entry.id   AF-A0A7V8SV96-F1
#
_cell.length_a   1.000
_cell.length_b   1.000
_cell.length_c   1.000
_cell.angle_alpha   90.00
_cell.angle_beta   90.00
_cell.angle_gamma   90.00
#
_symmetry.space_group_name_H-M   'P 1'
#
loop_
_entity.id
_entity.type
_entity.pdbx_description
1 polymer ?
#
loop_
_entity_poly.entity_id
_entity_poly.type
_entity_poly.pdbx_seq_one_letter_code
_entity_poly.pdbx_strand_id
1 'polypeptide(L)' 'LVSIVGPAEARPADGLAVDFVVEDDRAQLSEIVQRVRDGRLRTNIGTVSTLDDAVAALNPTERHSGKTIIHVRP' A
#
# COMPACT_ATOMS: atom_id res chain seq x y z
N LEU A 1 -3.10 -1.43 24.03
CA LEU A 1 -2.56 -2.39 23.04
C LEU A 1 -3.22 -2.07 21.71
N VAL A 2 -2.45 -1.91 20.64
CA VAL A 2 -2.95 -1.62 19.29
C VAL A 2 -2.37 -2.69 18.36
N SER A 3 -3.22 -3.34 17.55
CA SER A 3 -2.81 -4.35 16.57
C SER A 3 -3.30 -3.92 15.18
N ILE A 4 -2.46 -4.15 14.17
CA ILE A 4 -2.70 -3.73 12.78
C ILE A 4 -2.95 -4.96 11.86
N VAL A 5 -2.64 -6.16 12.35
CA VAL A 5 -2.64 -7.42 11.58
C VAL A 5 -3.63 -8.46 12.10
N GLY A 6 -4.56 -8.08 12.98
CA GLY A 6 -5.60 -8.96 13.51
C GLY A 6 -5.93 -8.71 14.99
N PRO A 7 -6.86 -9.47 15.58
CA PRO A 7 -7.26 -9.30 16.97
C PRO A 7 -6.06 -9.43 17.91
N ALA A 8 -5.96 -8.53 18.89
CA ALA A 8 -4.91 -8.63 19.90
C ALA A 8 -5.20 -9.81 20.84
N GLU A 9 -4.25 -10.75 20.97
CA GLU A 9 -4.44 -11.97 21.78
C GLU A 9 -4.57 -11.69 23.29
N ALA A 10 -3.92 -10.64 23.78
CA ALA A 10 -4.05 -10.19 25.16
C ALA A 10 -5.18 -9.15 25.29
N ARG A 11 -6.18 -9.42 26.13
CA ARG A 11 -7.26 -8.47 26.44
C ARG A 11 -6.99 -7.75 27.76
N PRO A 12 -6.71 -6.42 27.76
CA PRO A 12 -6.58 -5.64 28.98
C PRO A 12 -7.88 -5.67 29.80
N ALA A 13 -7.79 -5.55 31.12
CA ALA A 13 -8.92 -5.69 32.06
C ALA A 13 -10.13 -4.80 31.72
N ASP A 14 -9.90 -3.65 31.08
CA ASP A 14 -10.92 -2.69 30.63
C ASP A 14 -10.76 -2.31 29.14
N GLY A 15 -10.15 -3.19 28.34
CA GLY A 15 -9.85 -2.93 26.93
C GLY A 15 -11.05 -3.16 26.00
N LEU A 16 -11.32 -2.18 25.12
CA LEU A 16 -12.26 -2.30 24.01
C LEU A 16 -11.52 -2.55 22.69
N ALA A 17 -11.97 -3.55 21.93
CA ALA A 17 -11.53 -3.73 20.55
C ALA A 17 -12.34 -2.77 19.66
N VAL A 18 -11.64 -1.91 18.92
CA VAL A 18 -12.23 -0.98 17.97
C VAL A 18 -11.56 -1.22 16.62
N ASP A 19 -12.36 -1.61 15.64
CA ASP A 19 -11.92 -1.70 14.24
C ASP A 19 -12.02 -0.30 13.63
N PHE A 20 -10.93 0.14 13.00
CA PHE A 20 -10.93 1.38 12.22
C PHE A 20 -10.18 1.15 10.92
N VAL A 21 -10.68 1.78 9.86
CA VAL A 21 -9.97 1.88 8.59
C VAL A 21 -9.30 3.25 8.56
N VAL A 22 -7.98 3.27 8.38
CA VAL A 22 -7.27 4.51 8.10
C VAL A 22 -7.39 4.77 6.60
N GLU A 23 -8.15 5.81 6.24
CA GLU A 23 -8.16 6.32 4.87
C GLU A 23 -7.27 7.56 4.78
N ASP A 24 -6.61 7.69 3.63
CA ASP A 24 -5.91 8.94 3.29
C ASP A 24 -6.92 10.09 3.12
N ASP A 25 -6.49 11.29 3.48
CA ASP A 25 -7.23 12.51 3.18
C ASP A 25 -7.36 12.69 1.65
N ARG A 26 -8.60 12.67 1.15
CA ARG A 26 -8.92 12.79 -0.28
C ARG A 26 -8.42 14.10 -0.89
N ALA A 27 -8.36 15.18 -0.11
CA ALA A 27 -7.80 16.45 -0.56
C ALA A 27 -6.28 16.35 -0.78
N GLN A 28 -5.57 15.66 0.11
CA GLN A 28 -4.13 15.42 0.00
C GLN A 28 -3.80 14.48 -1.16
N LEU A 29 -4.60 13.42 -1.38
CA LEU A 29 -4.46 12.58 -2.57
C LEU A 29 -4.64 13.37 -3.86
N SER A 30 -5.62 14.28 -3.89
CA SER A 30 -5.84 15.16 -5.05
C SER A 30 -4.65 16.08 -5.29
N GLU A 31 -4.01 16.58 -4.23
CA GLU A 31 -2.78 17.37 -4.35
C GLU A 31 -1.63 16.55 -4.95
N ILE A 32 -1.44 15.30 -4.50
CA ILE A 32 -0.43 14.39 -5.06
C ILE A 32 -0.67 14.17 -6.56
N VAL A 33 -1.93 13.96 -6.97
CA VAL A 33 -2.31 13.81 -8.38
C VAL A 33 -1.91 15.04 -9.20
N GLN A 34 -2.18 16.25 -8.71
CA GLN A 34 -1.80 17.48 -9.43
C GLN A 34 -0.29 17.59 -9.56
N ARG A 35 0.46 17.35 -8.48
CA ARG A 35 1.94 17.41 -8.51
C ARG A 35 2.55 16.37 -9.45
N VAL A 36 1.94 15.19 -9.61
CA VAL A 36 2.37 14.19 -10.61
C VAL A 36 2.10 14.68 -12.03
N ARG A 37 0.92 15.25 -12.30
CA ARG A 37 0.56 15.83 -13.61
C ARG A 37 1.47 16.99 -14.01
N ASP A 38 1.82 17.82 -13.05
CA ASP A 38 2.73 18.96 -13.22
C ASP A 38 4.21 18.54 -13.33
N GLY A 39 4.52 17.23 -13.23
CA GLY A 39 5.90 16.72 -13.30
C GLY A 39 6.75 17.00 -12.06
N ARG A 40 6.16 17.48 -10.97
CA ARG A 40 6.83 17.83 -9.70
C ARG A 40 7.02 16.62 -8.78
N LEU A 41 6.33 15.51 -9.06
CA LEU A 41 6.52 14.22 -8.41
C LEU A 41 6.75 13.15 -9.48
N ARG A 42 7.75 12.29 -9.26
CA ARG A 42 8.04 11.14 -10.09
C ARG A 42 7.84 9.86 -9.29
N THR A 43 7.06 8.93 -9.83
CA THR A 43 6.88 7.59 -9.24
C THR A 43 8.18 6.80 -9.33
N ASN A 44 8.65 6.27 -8.21
CA ASN A 44 9.76 5.33 -8.18
C ASN A 44 9.23 3.92 -8.52
N ILE A 45 9.19 3.60 -9.81
CA ILE A 45 8.73 2.30 -10.32
C ILE A 45 9.96 1.41 -10.51
N GLY A 46 9.96 0.26 -9.83
CA GLY A 46 11.02 -0.74 -9.94
C GLY A 46 10.71 -1.81 -10.98
N THR A 47 9.52 -2.41 -10.87
CA THR A 47 9.07 -3.50 -11.73
C THR A 47 7.65 -3.25 -12.21
N VAL A 48 7.38 -3.58 -13.47
CA VAL A 48 6.03 -3.71 -14.01
C VAL A 48 5.86 -5.16 -14.45
N SER A 49 4.80 -5.82 -14.00
CA SER A 49 4.54 -7.23 -14.26
C SER A 49 3.11 -7.44 -14.77
N THR A 50 2.87 -8.52 -15.50
CA THR A 50 1.52 -8.93 -15.88
C THR A 50 0.75 -9.44 -14.66
N LEU A 51 -0.58 -9.56 -14.80
CA LEU A 51 -1.41 -10.20 -13.79
C LEU A 51 -1.03 -11.67 -13.57
N ASP A 52 -0.70 -12.41 -14.62
CA ASP A 52 -0.33 -13.83 -14.54
C ASP A 52 0.93 -14.04 -13.68
N ASP A 53 1.85 -13.08 -13.76
CA ASP A 53 3.12 -13.10 -13.01
C ASP A 53 3.03 -12.42 -11.62
N ALA A 54 1.85 -11.98 -11.20
CA ALA A 54 1.69 -11.13 -10.01
C ALA A 54 2.21 -11.77 -8.71
N VAL A 55 1.99 -13.08 -8.54
CA VAL A 55 2.44 -13.82 -7.35
C VAL A 55 3.96 -13.77 -7.21
N ALA A 56 4.68 -14.00 -8.32
CA ALA A 56 6.13 -13.93 -8.34
C ALA A 56 6.63 -12.48 -8.16
N ALA A 57 5.98 -11.51 -8.82
CA ALA A 57 6.34 -10.10 -8.74
C ALA A 57 6.15 -9.48 -7.33
N LEU A 58 5.20 -10.01 -6.54
CA LEU A 58 4.95 -9.59 -5.15
C LEU A 58 5.76 -10.36 -4.11
N ASN A 59 6.36 -11.50 -4.47
CA ASN A 59 7.22 -12.30 -3.61
C ASN A 59 8.62 -12.50 -4.24
N PRO A 60 9.35 -11.40 -4.52
CA PRO A 60 10.65 -11.52 -5.16
C PRO A 60 11.66 -12.18 -4.22
N THR A 61 12.56 -12.98 -4.81
CA THR A 61 13.67 -13.62 -4.09
C THR A 61 14.73 -12.61 -3.66
N GLU A 62 14.74 -11.42 -4.26
CA GLU A 62 15.66 -10.34 -3.98
C GLU A 62 14.92 -9.02 -3.73
N ARG A 63 15.54 -8.11 -3.01
CA ARG A 63 14.93 -6.81 -2.69
C ARG A 63 15.07 -5.85 -3.87
N HIS A 64 13.95 -5.41 -4.43
CA HIS A 64 13.93 -4.39 -5.48
C HIS A 64 13.76 -2.98 -4.91
N SER A 65 14.38 -1.98 -5.55
CA SER A 65 14.12 -0.57 -5.26
C SER A 65 12.86 -0.09 -6.01
N GLY A 66 12.02 0.67 -5.32
CA GLY A 66 10.80 1.23 -5.91
C GLY A 66 9.58 0.33 -5.72
N LYS A 67 8.50 0.64 -6.44
CA LYS A 67 7.22 -0.04 -6.37
C LYS A 67 7.06 -1.03 -7.53
N THR A 68 6.45 -2.18 -7.23
CA THR A 68 5.96 -3.14 -8.23
C THR A 68 4.57 -2.71 -8.69
N ILE A 69 4.34 -2.63 -10.00
CA ILE A 69 3.03 -2.38 -10.61
C ILE A 69 2.57 -3.64 -11.35
N ILE A 70 1.35 -4.09 -11.06
CA ILE A 70 0.71 -5.19 -11.80
C ILE A 70 -0.19 -4.59 -12.87
N HIS A 71 0.12 -4.87 -14.13
CA HIS A 71 -0.67 -4.47 -15.27
C HIS A 71 -1.79 -5.48 -15.50
N VAL A 72 -3.04 -5.03 -15.34
CA VAL A 72 -4.24 -5.90 -15.26
C VAL A 72 -5.03 -5.96 -16.58
N ARG A 73 -4.72 -5.12 -17.57
CA ARG A 73 -5.35 -5.08 -18.90
C ARG A 73 -4.27 -5.15 -20.00
N PRO A 74 -4.58 -5.61 -21.22
CA PRO A 74 -3.69 -5.45 -22.37
C PRO A 74 -3.44 -3.97 -22.71
#